data_AF-A0A285S6G7-F1
#
_entry.id   AF-A0A285S6G7-F1
#
_cell.length_a   1.000
_cell.length_b   1.000
_cell.length_c   1.000
_cell.angle_alpha   90.00
_cell.angle_beta   90.00
_cell.angle_gamma   90.00
#
_symmetry.space_group_name_H-M   'P 1'
#
loop_
_entity.id
_entity.type
_entity.pdbx_description
1 polymer ?
#
loop_
_entity_poly.entity_id
_entity_poly.type
_entity_poly.pdbx_seq_one_letter_code
_entity_poly.pdbx_strand_id
1 'polypeptide(L)'
;MLRLSWLISLGISLLGFLITGNLFSAKSDGNFGFIGVIFVIPFLLLSMFITFRYFLELSRKAKVLSKILSLVGGVLFIGILAYYFVDYKNNLNPTTNFPKINNQTYSIYINFYTFALLHTSAGWFGGLLGFISVEKEKEHTT
;
A
#
# COMPACT_ATOMS: atom_id res chain seq x y z
N MET A 1 -17.62 0.16 11.72
CA MET A 1 -17.14 1.48 11.26
C MET A 1 -15.71 1.41 10.69
N LEU A 2 -14.71 0.89 11.42
CA LEU A 2 -13.31 0.81 10.96
C LEU A 2 -13.11 0.20 9.54
N ARG A 3 -13.83 -0.88 9.19
CA ARG A 3 -13.75 -1.50 7.85
C ARG A 3 -14.19 -0.54 6.73
N LEU A 4 -15.28 0.19 6.93
CA LEU A 4 -15.81 1.12 5.94
C LEU A 4 -14.88 2.33 5.80
N SER A 5 -14.42 2.90 6.93
CA SER A 5 -13.44 3.98 6.94
C SER A 5 -12.14 3.59 6.23
N TRP A 6 -11.68 2.35 6.45
CA TRP A 6 -10.52 1.79 5.75
C TRP A 6 -10.73 1.72 4.24
N LEU A 7 -11.82 1.11 3.77
CA LEU A 7 -12.14 1.00 2.34
C LEU A 7 -12.28 2.37 1.66
N ILE A 8 -12.96 3.32 2.32
CA ILE A 8 -13.11 4.69 1.81
C ILE A 8 -11.72 5.37 1.73
N SER A 9 -10.89 5.23 2.77
CA SER A 9 -9.56 5.82 2.77
C SER A 9 -8.67 5.26 1.66
N LEU A 10 -8.77 3.95 1.38
CA LEU A 10 -8.06 3.30 0.28
C LEU A 10 -8.51 3.84 -1.07
N GLY A 11 -9.83 3.99 -1.28
CA GLY A 11 -10.36 4.54 -2.52
C GLY A 11 -9.88 5.97 -2.77
N ILE A 12 -9.98 6.84 -1.77
CA ILE A 12 -9.57 8.25 -1.88
C ILE A 12 -8.06 8.36 -2.12
N SER A 13 -7.24 7.62 -1.36
CA SER A 13 -5.78 7.67 -1.51
C SER A 13 -5.32 7.08 -2.85
N LEU A 14 -5.95 6.01 -3.34
CA LEU A 14 -5.66 5.45 -4.66
C LEU A 14 -5.97 6.45 -5.78
N LEU A 15 -7.14 7.08 -5.74
CA LEU A 15 -7.50 8.12 -6.70
C LEU A 15 -6.52 9.30 -6.65
N GLY A 16 -6.15 9.76 -5.45
CA GLY A 16 -5.13 10.80 -5.29
C GLY A 16 -3.78 10.41 -5.90
N PHE A 17 -3.33 9.18 -5.65
CA PHE A 17 -2.07 8.66 -6.17
C PHE A 17 -2.07 8.61 -7.71
N LEU A 18 -3.17 8.15 -8.32
CA LEU A 18 -3.33 8.10 -9.78
C LEU A 18 -3.44 9.49 -10.42
N ILE A 19 -4.17 10.42 -9.79
CA ILE A 19 -4.28 11.82 -10.26
C ILE A 19 -2.91 12.47 -10.24
N THR A 20 -2.12 12.26 -9.19
CA THR A 20 -0.76 12.81 -9.08
C THR A 20 0.15 12.27 -10.18
N GLY A 21 0.07 10.97 -10.48
CA GLY A 21 0.81 10.37 -11.60
C GLY A 21 0.47 11.03 -12.96
N ASN A 22 -0.80 11.38 -13.18
CA ASN A 22 -1.21 12.12 -14.37
C ASN A 22 -0.70 13.57 -14.37
N LEU A 23 -0.67 14.25 -13.22
CA LEU A 23 -0.12 15.61 -13.10
C LEU A 23 1.38 15.68 -13.41
N PHE A 24 2.16 14.65 -13.03
CA PHE A 24 3.56 14.52 -13.42
C PHE A 24 3.75 14.29 -14.93
N SER A 25 2.74 13.72 -15.59
CA SER A 25 2.79 13.42 -17.03
C SER A 25 2.37 14.61 -17.90
N ALA A 26 1.79 15.66 -17.30
CA ALA A 26 1.37 16.85 -18.02
C ALA A 26 2.60 17.68 -18.42
N LYS A 27 2.85 17.81 -19.73
CA LYS A 27 3.89 18.69 -20.29
C LYS A 27 3.47 20.15 -20.10
N SER A 28 3.85 20.73 -18.98
CA SER A 28 3.61 22.12 -18.64
C SER A 28 4.87 22.66 -17.96
N ASP A 29 5.26 23.91 -18.27
CA ASP A 29 6.49 24.56 -17.81
C ASP A 29 6.55 24.78 -16.27
N GLY A 30 5.58 24.26 -15.51
CA GLY A 30 5.52 24.31 -14.05
C GLY A 30 5.64 22.94 -13.40
N ASN A 31 6.15 22.92 -12.16
CA ASN A 31 6.30 21.69 -11.34
C ASN A 31 4.95 21.21 -10.74
N PHE A 32 3.92 21.05 -11.59
CA PHE A 32 2.57 20.63 -11.19
C PHE A 32 2.55 19.25 -10.51
N GLY A 33 3.50 18.37 -10.86
CA GLY A 33 3.70 17.11 -10.17
C GLY A 33 4.03 17.29 -8.69
N PHE A 34 4.92 18.23 -8.34
CA PHE A 34 5.26 18.52 -6.95
C PHE A 34 4.08 19.05 -6.14
N ILE A 35 3.23 19.89 -6.75
CA ILE A 35 1.99 20.36 -6.14
C ILE A 35 1.07 19.17 -5.84
N GLY A 36 0.90 18.25 -6.78
CA GLY A 36 0.13 17.01 -6.59
C GLY A 36 0.64 16.18 -5.40
N VAL A 37 1.96 16.04 -5.26
CA VAL A 37 2.58 15.32 -4.13
C VAL A 37 2.23 15.96 -2.78
N ILE A 38 2.35 17.29 -2.66
CA ILE A 38 2.03 18.00 -1.41
C ILE A 38 0.58 17.74 -1.00
N PHE A 39 -0.35 17.72 -1.95
CA PHE A 39 -1.74 17.45 -1.65
C PHE A 39 -2.01 15.99 -1.29
N VAL A 40 -1.35 15.03 -1.93
CA VAL A 40 -1.65 13.60 -1.74
C VAL A 40 -0.97 13.00 -0.53
N ILE A 41 0.21 13.47 -0.14
CA ILE A 41 0.95 12.93 1.01
C ILE A 41 0.10 12.88 2.30
N PRO A 42 -0.59 13.96 2.73
CA PRO A 42 -1.40 13.92 3.95
C PRO A 42 -2.50 12.85 3.91
N PHE A 43 -3.19 12.69 2.78
CA PHE A 43 -4.23 11.67 2.61
C PHE A 43 -3.66 10.26 2.55
N LEU A 44 -2.50 10.09 1.91
CA LEU A 44 -1.78 8.82 1.87
C LEU A 44 -1.35 8.39 3.27
N LEU A 45 -0.74 9.29 4.03
CA LEU A 45 -0.35 9.04 5.43
C LEU A 45 -1.55 8.69 6.30
N LEU A 46 -2.66 9.43 6.15
CA LEU A 46 -3.90 9.14 6.87
C LEU A 46 -4.47 7.77 6.48
N SER A 47 -4.47 7.40 5.20
CA SER A 47 -4.96 6.10 4.73
C SER A 47 -4.06 4.95 5.20
N MET A 48 -2.74 5.14 5.20
CA MET A 48 -1.79 4.19 5.79
C MET A 48 -2.03 4.02 7.29
N PHE A 49 -2.26 5.11 8.03
CA PHE A 49 -2.58 5.06 9.45
C PHE A 49 -3.91 4.32 9.74
N ILE A 50 -4.95 4.58 8.95
CA ILE A 50 -6.24 3.87 9.08
C ILE A 50 -6.05 2.39 8.75
N THR A 51 -5.24 2.06 7.74
CA THR A 51 -4.89 0.68 7.38
C THR A 51 -4.18 -0.02 8.51
N PHE A 52 -3.14 0.60 9.05
CA PHE A 52 -2.43 0.12 10.24
C PHE A 52 -3.40 -0.16 11.40
N ARG A 53 -4.25 0.81 11.76
CA ARG A 53 -5.21 0.67 12.87
C ARG A 53 -6.22 -0.44 12.62
N TYR A 54 -6.72 -0.57 11.39
CA TYR A 54 -7.68 -1.60 11.02
C TYR A 54 -7.09 -3.01 11.23
N PHE A 55 -5.88 -3.26 10.72
CA PHE A 55 -5.23 -4.55 10.87
C PHE A 55 -4.71 -4.83 12.30
N LEU A 56 -4.34 -3.79 13.05
CA LEU A 56 -4.05 -3.88 14.48
C LEU A 56 -5.24 -4.44 15.27
N GLU A 57 -6.40 -3.81 15.11
CA GLU A 57 -7.63 -4.23 15.79
C GLU A 57 -8.13 -5.59 15.32
N LEU A 58 -7.97 -5.90 14.03
CA LEU A 58 -8.32 -7.21 13.48
C LEU A 58 -7.42 -8.31 14.05
N SER A 59 -6.11 -8.06 14.13
CA SER A 59 -5.13 -9.01 14.69
C SER A 59 -5.36 -9.26 16.17
N ARG A 60 -5.73 -8.24 16.96
CA ARG A 60 -6.05 -8.41 18.39
C ARG A 60 -7.19 -9.41 18.61
N LYS A 61 -8.23 -9.36 17.79
CA LYS A 61 -9.45 -10.18 17.92
C LYS A 61 -9.36 -11.54 17.22
N ALA A 62 -8.36 -11.76 16.38
CA ALA A 62 -8.22 -12.99 15.62
C ALA A 62 -7.71 -14.17 16.47
N LYS A 63 -8.00 -15.40 16.02
CA LYS A 63 -7.40 -16.62 16.59
C LYS A 63 -5.91 -16.72 16.21
N VAL A 64 -5.10 -17.37 17.05
CA VAL A 64 -3.64 -17.49 16.87
C VAL A 64 -3.27 -18.00 15.47
N LEU A 65 -3.93 -19.06 14.98
CA LEU A 65 -3.67 -19.59 13.63
C LEU A 65 -3.90 -18.55 12.53
N SER A 66 -4.99 -17.78 12.62
CA SER A 66 -5.28 -16.72 11.65
C SER A 66 -4.27 -15.58 11.69
N LYS A 67 -3.71 -15.27 12.88
CA LYS A 67 -2.65 -14.26 13.03
C LYS A 67 -1.34 -14.73 12.37
N ILE A 68 -0.96 -15.98 12.57
CA ILE A 68 0.26 -16.53 11.97
C ILE A 68 0.12 -16.57 10.44
N LEU A 69 -1.02 -17.07 9.93
CA LEU A 69 -1.30 -17.10 8.50
C LEU A 69 -1.30 -15.71 7.88
N SER A 70 -1.88 -14.70 8.56
CA SER A 70 -1.89 -13.34 8.04
C SER A 70 -0.49 -12.69 8.05
N LEU A 71 0.35 -12.99 9.03
CA LEU A 71 1.73 -12.49 9.09
C LEU A 71 2.59 -13.10 7.98
N VAL A 72 2.55 -14.42 7.82
CA VAL A 72 3.29 -15.12 6.76
C VAL A 72 2.79 -14.70 5.38
N GLY A 73 1.47 -14.70 5.19
CA GLY A 73 0.84 -14.25 3.95
C GLY A 73 1.18 -12.80 3.60
N GLY A 74 1.24 -11.92 4.61
CA GLY A 74 1.64 -10.53 4.42
C GLY A 74 3.09 -10.38 3.96
N VAL A 75 4.05 -11.13 4.53
CA VAL A 75 5.45 -11.12 4.07
C VAL A 75 5.55 -11.60 2.62
N LEU A 76 4.86 -12.69 2.28
CA LEU A 76 4.83 -13.19 0.90
C LEU A 76 4.24 -12.16 -0.07
N PHE A 77 3.14 -11.50 0.32
CA PHE A 77 2.50 -10.49 -0.52
C PHE A 77 3.39 -9.25 -0.71
N ILE A 78 4.09 -8.79 0.34
CA ILE A 78 5.09 -7.72 0.24
C ILE A 78 6.20 -8.12 -0.74
N GLY A 79 6.71 -9.36 -0.65
CA GLY A 79 7.73 -9.87 -1.57
C GLY A 79 7.27 -9.86 -3.03
N ILE A 80 6.05 -10.33 -3.30
CA ILE A 80 5.45 -10.33 -4.64
C ILE A 80 5.28 -8.89 -5.16
N LEU A 81 4.75 -7.99 -4.34
CA LEU A 81 4.57 -6.58 -4.72
C LEU A 81 5.90 -5.86 -4.96
N ALA A 82 6.91 -6.13 -4.15
CA ALA A 82 8.25 -5.58 -4.31
C ALA A 82 8.91 -6.09 -5.60
N TYR A 83 8.77 -7.38 -5.90
CA TYR A 83 9.23 -7.97 -7.15
C TYR A 83 8.62 -7.25 -8.36
N TYR A 84 7.28 -7.12 -8.40
CA TYR A 84 6.62 -6.41 -9.49
C TYR A 84 7.02 -4.93 -9.54
N PHE A 85 7.10 -4.23 -8.40
CA PHE A 85 7.55 -2.84 -8.38
C PHE A 85 8.95 -2.67 -9.01
N VAL A 86 9.89 -3.56 -8.70
CA VAL A 86 11.25 -3.53 -9.25
C VAL A 86 11.26 -3.90 -10.74
N ASP A 87 10.54 -4.94 -11.13
CA ASP A 87 10.41 -5.37 -12.52
C ASP A 87 9.80 -4.27 -13.39
N TYR A 88 8.70 -3.67 -12.93
CA TYR A 88 8.07 -2.51 -13.53
C TYR A 88 8.90 -1.23 -13.39
N LYS A 89 9.99 -1.18 -12.62
CA LYS A 89 10.89 -0.02 -12.62
C LYS A 89 12.02 -0.21 -13.60
N ASN A 90 12.54 -1.44 -13.70
CA ASN A 90 13.75 -1.75 -14.46
C ASN A 90 13.44 -2.02 -15.94
N ASN A 91 12.25 -2.53 -16.27
CA ASN A 91 11.85 -2.85 -17.64
C ASN A 91 11.21 -1.65 -18.38
N LEU A 92 11.56 -0.41 -18.03
CA LEU A 92 11.09 0.82 -18.69
C LEU A 92 11.50 0.92 -20.17
N ASN A 93 12.36 0.02 -20.67
CA ASN A 93 12.73 -0.08 -22.08
C ASN A 93 11.97 -1.24 -22.75
N PRO A 94 11.04 -0.96 -23.68
CA PRO A 94 10.30 -2.00 -24.39
C PRO A 94 11.16 -2.54 -25.53
N THR A 95 12.19 -3.32 -25.19
CA THR A 95 12.79 -4.23 -26.16
C THR A 95 12.19 -5.60 -25.90
N THR A 96 11.24 -5.99 -26.76
CA THR A 96 10.74 -7.34 -27.09
C THR A 96 9.22 -7.58 -26.93
N ASN A 97 8.54 -7.64 -28.09
CA ASN A 97 7.43 -8.52 -28.49
C ASN A 97 6.20 -8.81 -27.59
N PHE A 98 6.01 -8.16 -26.44
CA PHE A 98 4.72 -8.15 -25.74
C PHE A 98 3.82 -7.01 -26.25
N PRO A 99 2.48 -7.16 -26.26
CA PRO A 99 1.58 -6.15 -26.82
C PRO A 99 1.88 -4.80 -26.18
N LYS A 100 2.17 -3.82 -27.03
CA LYS A 100 2.71 -2.49 -26.69
C LYS A 100 2.06 -1.87 -25.46
N ILE A 101 2.58 -2.19 -24.27
CA ILE A 101 2.28 -1.47 -23.04
C ILE A 101 2.93 -0.10 -23.25
N ASN A 102 2.11 0.91 -23.55
CA ASN A 102 2.63 2.26 -23.75
C ASN A 102 3.17 2.81 -22.41
N ASN A 103 4.01 3.85 -22.46
CA ASN A 103 4.62 4.45 -21.26
C ASN A 103 3.58 4.90 -20.21
N GLN A 104 2.35 5.22 -20.64
CA GLN A 104 1.27 5.66 -19.76
C GLN A 104 0.70 4.49 -18.94
N THR A 105 0.44 3.35 -19.57
CA THR A 105 -0.01 2.12 -18.92
C THR A 105 1.05 1.63 -17.91
N TYR A 106 2.31 1.75 -18.26
CA TYR A 106 3.43 1.35 -17.41
C TYR A 106 3.53 2.21 -16.13
N SER A 107 3.36 3.54 -16.26
CA SER A 107 3.28 4.47 -15.11
C SER A 107 2.12 4.15 -14.18
N ILE A 108 0.95 3.79 -14.70
CA ILE A 108 -0.21 3.38 -13.89
C ILE A 108 0.11 2.13 -13.06
N TYR A 109 0.76 1.12 -13.65
CA TYR A 109 1.14 -0.09 -12.93
C TYR A 109 2.16 0.20 -11.82
N ILE A 110 3.22 0.97 -12.09
CA ILE A 110 4.19 1.38 -11.05
C ILE A 110 3.47 2.07 -9.89
N ASN A 111 2.57 3.00 -10.19
CA ASN A 111 1.80 3.74 -9.19
C ASN A 111 0.92 2.80 -8.35
N PHE A 112 0.25 1.84 -9.00
CA PHE A 112 -0.57 0.84 -8.33
C PHE A 112 0.26 -0.08 -7.42
N TYR A 113 1.38 -0.62 -7.90
CA TYR A 113 2.25 -1.49 -7.09
C TYR A 113 2.89 -0.74 -5.92
N THR A 114 3.28 0.53 -6.12
CA THR A 114 3.75 1.39 -5.03
C THR A 114 2.67 1.58 -3.98
N PHE A 115 1.46 1.93 -4.42
CA PHE A 115 0.31 2.11 -3.53
C PHE A 115 0.00 0.85 -2.74
N ALA A 116 -0.06 -0.30 -3.41
CA ALA A 116 -0.33 -1.60 -2.80
C ALA A 116 0.76 -1.94 -1.78
N LEU A 117 2.03 -1.76 -2.14
CA LEU A 117 3.17 -2.06 -1.27
C LEU A 117 3.13 -1.25 0.03
N LEU A 118 2.83 0.05 -0.05
CA LEU A 118 2.70 0.93 1.12
C LEU A 118 1.59 0.45 2.07
N HIS A 119 0.40 0.15 1.52
CA HIS A 119 -0.75 -0.27 2.34
C HIS A 119 -0.60 -1.68 2.89
N THR A 120 -0.04 -2.61 2.11
CA THR A 120 0.28 -3.96 2.60
C THR A 120 1.32 -3.89 3.71
N SER A 121 2.36 -3.06 3.58
CA SER A 121 3.36 -2.87 4.63
C SER A 121 2.73 -2.29 5.90
N ALA A 122 1.92 -1.24 5.78
CA ALA A 122 1.21 -0.65 6.92
C ALA A 122 0.27 -1.65 7.61
N GLY A 123 -0.47 -2.44 6.83
CA GLY A 123 -1.36 -3.49 7.35
C GLY A 123 -0.60 -4.62 8.04
N TRP A 124 0.53 -5.03 7.47
CA TRP A 124 1.40 -6.05 8.06
C TRP A 124 1.99 -5.60 9.39
N PHE A 125 2.52 -4.37 9.48
CA PHE A 125 3.00 -3.79 10.73
C PHE A 125 1.89 -3.69 11.78
N GLY A 126 0.67 -3.28 11.39
CA GLY A 126 -0.49 -3.27 12.28
C GLY A 126 -0.80 -4.68 12.82
N GLY A 127 -0.81 -5.68 11.93
CA GLY A 127 -1.02 -7.07 12.29
C GLY A 127 0.01 -7.59 13.29
N LEU A 128 1.30 -7.28 13.07
CA LEU A 128 2.42 -7.68 13.90
C LEU A 128 2.33 -7.08 15.31
N LEU A 129 2.09 -5.77 15.43
CA LEU A 129 1.94 -5.14 16.74
C LEU A 129 0.69 -5.65 17.47
N GLY A 130 -0.38 -5.95 16.74
CA GLY A 130 -1.60 -6.54 17.31
C GLY A 130 -1.36 -7.93 17.88
N PHE A 131 -0.50 -8.72 17.23
CA PHE A 131 -0.08 -10.02 17.72
C PHE A 131 0.71 -9.89 19.03
N ILE A 132 1.77 -9.07 19.04
CA ILE A 132 2.65 -8.87 20.19
C ILE A 132 1.88 -8.31 21.40
N SER A 133 0.94 -7.38 21.18
CA SER A 133 0.21 -6.73 22.28
C SER A 133 -0.68 -7.67 23.08
N VAL A 134 -1.27 -8.70 22.45
CA VAL A 134 -2.15 -9.67 23.13
C VAL A 134 -1.34 -10.69 23.92
N GLU A 135 -0.13 -11.01 23.47
CA GLU A 135 0.73 -11.99 24.13
C GLU A 135 1.24 -11.46 25.48
N LYS A 136 1.67 -10.18 25.52
CA LYS A 136 2.07 -9.49 26.76
C LYS A 136 0.96 -9.42 27.80
N GLU A 137 -0.29 -9.25 27.37
CA GLU A 137 -1.42 -9.15 28.28
C GLU A 137 -1.75 -10.50 28.94
N LYS A 138 -1.54 -11.62 28.23
CA LYS A 138 -1.68 -12.96 28.80
C LYS A 138 -0.58 -13.30 29.79
N GLU A 139 0.66 -12.95 29.47
CA GLU A 139 1.85 -13.22 30.31
C GLU A 139 1.78 -12.51 31.67
N HIS A 140 1.14 -11.34 31.75
CA HIS A 140 0.94 -10.63 33.03
C HIS A 140 -0.18 -11.19 33.91
N THR A 141 -1.02 -12.08 33.39
CA THR A 141 -2.21 -12.62 34.10
C THR A 141 -2.07 -14.07 34.56
N THR A 142 -0.91 -14.70 34.31
CA THR A 142 -0.54 -16.07 34.72
C THR A 142 0.61 -16.03 35.71
#